data_AF-A0A2N5M506-F1
#
_entry.id   AF-A0A2N5M506-F1
#
_cell.length_a   1.000
_cell.length_b   1.000
_cell.length_c   1.000
_cell.angle_alpha   90.00
_cell.angle_beta   90.00
_cell.angle_gamma   90.00
#
_symmetry.space_group_name_H-M   'P 1'
#
loop_
_entity.id
_entity.type
_entity.pdbx_description
1 polymer ?
#
loop_
_entity_poly.entity_id
_entity_poly.type
_entity_poly.pdbx_seq_one_letter_code
_entity_poly.pdbx_strand_id
1 'polypeptide(L)'
;MCSGENKLRKKQIEIFSQILTKEDLPAPMIWDTGITETTSPVFSDKFRMFHVSGMIAAPIGNYGAAISASPRRNLGLRYASLLPEVSLYAEDRANIMIKHG
;
A
#
# COMPACT_ATOMS: atom_id res chain seq x y z
N MET A 1 -5.54 -14.29 4.10
CA MET A 1 -4.83 -12.99 4.10
C MET A 1 -4.89 -12.26 2.75
N CYS A 2 -4.86 -12.93 1.58
CA CYS A 2 -4.56 -12.26 0.31
C CYS A 2 -5.68 -11.48 -0.44
N SER A 3 -6.96 -11.60 -0.08
CA SER A 3 -8.02 -11.00 -0.93
C SER A 3 -8.23 -9.49 -0.72
N GLY A 4 -8.20 -9.01 0.53
CA GLY A 4 -8.41 -7.61 0.86
C GLY A 4 -7.24 -6.70 0.45
N GLU A 5 -6.00 -7.17 0.65
CA GLU A 5 -4.77 -6.43 0.32
C GLU A 5 -4.65 -6.15 -1.18
N ASN A 6 -4.98 -7.17 -1.99
CA ASN A 6 -4.94 -7.07 -3.45
C ASN A 6 -5.90 -6.00 -3.96
N LYS A 7 -7.06 -5.84 -3.31
CA LYS A 7 -8.05 -4.84 -3.70
C LYS A 7 -7.56 -3.42 -3.40
N LEU A 8 -7.00 -3.18 -2.20
CA LEU A 8 -6.45 -1.89 -1.80
C LEU A 8 -5.29 -1.47 -2.72
N ARG A 9 -4.35 -2.39 -2.96
CA ARG A 9 -3.19 -2.17 -3.84
C ARG A 9 -3.61 -1.84 -5.27
N LYS A 10 -4.52 -2.63 -5.87
CA LYS A 10 -5.02 -2.40 -7.23
C LYS A 10 -5.70 -1.04 -7.35
N LYS A 11 -6.52 -0.67 -6.36
CA LYS A 11 -7.17 0.65 -6.31
C LYS A 11 -6.14 1.79 -6.27
N GLN A 12 -5.11 1.69 -5.42
CA GLN A 12 -4.05 2.71 -5.37
C GLN A 12 -3.31 2.83 -6.71
N ILE A 13 -2.93 1.69 -7.31
CA ILE A 13 -2.28 1.65 -8.62
C ILE A 13 -3.16 2.29 -9.69
N GLU A 14 -4.44 1.95 -9.74
CA GLU A 14 -5.39 2.51 -10.72
C GLU A 14 -5.52 4.03 -10.57
N ILE A 15 -5.63 4.52 -9.33
CA ILE A 15 -5.71 5.96 -9.04
C ILE A 15 -4.45 6.69 -9.53
N PHE A 16 -3.26 6.19 -9.21
CA PHE A 16 -2.02 6.82 -9.63
C PHE A 16 -1.79 6.70 -11.13
N SER A 17 -2.14 5.56 -11.74
CA SER A 17 -2.08 5.36 -13.18
C SER A 17 -2.98 6.36 -13.91
N GLN A 18 -4.22 6.56 -13.46
CA GLN A 18 -5.13 7.56 -14.04
C GLN A 18 -4.57 8.98 -13.95
N ILE A 19 -3.90 9.32 -12.85
CA ILE A 19 -3.26 10.63 -12.68
C ILE A 19 -2.10 10.80 -13.67
N LEU A 20 -1.24 9.79 -13.80
CA LEU A 20 -0.09 9.82 -14.71
C LEU A 20 -0.54 9.90 -16.18
N THR A 21 -1.49 9.06 -16.58
CA THR A 21 -2.02 9.06 -17.96
C THR A 21 -2.71 10.38 -18.30
N LYS A 22 -3.39 11.03 -17.34
CA LYS A 22 -4.00 12.35 -17.57
C LYS A 22 -2.97 13.45 -17.84
N GLU A 23 -1.78 13.33 -17.28
CA GLU A 23 -0.66 14.27 -17.47
C GLU A 23 0.29 13.81 -18.59
N ASP A 24 -0.15 12.89 -19.46
CA ASP A 24 0.62 12.32 -20.58
C ASP A 24 1.93 11.62 -20.15
N LEU A 25 1.98 11.14 -18.91
CA LEU A 25 3.11 10.39 -18.37
C LEU A 25 2.86 8.87 -18.47
N PRO A 26 3.82 8.08 -18.98
CA PRO A 26 3.68 6.63 -19.01
C PRO A 26 3.67 6.08 -17.58
N ALA A 27 2.62 5.33 -17.25
CA ALA A 27 2.53 4.66 -15.96
C ALA A 27 3.64 3.60 -15.84
N PRO A 28 4.35 3.53 -14.69
CA PRO A 28 5.40 2.55 -14.50
C PRO A 28 4.85 1.13 -14.54
N MET A 29 5.60 0.22 -15.17
CA MET A 29 5.26 -1.21 -15.22
C MET A 29 5.16 -1.78 -13.79
N ILE A 30 4.21 -2.68 -13.56
CA ILE A 30 4.07 -3.38 -12.27
C ILE A 30 5.25 -4.36 -12.12
N TRP A 31 5.99 -4.30 -11.02
CA TRP A 31 7.16 -5.17 -10.75
C TRP A 31 6.79 -6.62 -10.35
N ASP A 32 5.54 -7.03 -10.61
CA ASP A 32 4.97 -8.33 -10.20
C ASP A 32 5.49 -9.51 -11.06
N THR A 33 6.34 -9.24 -12.05
CA THR A 33 6.82 -10.23 -13.03
C THR A 33 7.77 -11.29 -12.46
N GLY A 34 8.21 -11.15 -11.21
CA GLY A 34 9.16 -12.08 -10.56
C GLY A 34 8.57 -12.93 -9.43
N ILE A 35 7.28 -12.82 -9.12
CA ILE A 35 6.70 -13.58 -8.00
C ILE A 35 6.50 -15.04 -8.43
N THR A 36 7.32 -15.93 -7.90
CA THR A 36 7.13 -17.37 -8.10
C THR A 36 5.97 -17.82 -7.21
N GLU A 37 4.94 -18.45 -7.78
CA GLU A 37 3.83 -19.02 -7.01
C GLU A 37 4.26 -20.28 -6.25
N THR A 38 5.06 -20.11 -5.20
CA THR A 38 5.43 -21.21 -4.30
C THR A 38 4.36 -21.37 -3.22
N THR A 39 3.66 -22.50 -3.23
CA THR A 39 2.58 -22.82 -2.29
C THR A 39 3.06 -23.07 -0.86
N SER A 40 4.36 -23.29 -0.66
CA SER A 40 4.95 -23.51 0.68
C SER A 40 5.42 -22.19 1.29
N PRO A 41 4.94 -21.80 2.48
CA PRO A 41 5.43 -20.61 3.16
C PRO A 41 6.89 -20.80 3.58
N VAL A 42 7.80 -20.07 2.94
CA VAL A 42 9.24 -20.07 3.22
C VAL A 42 9.59 -19.45 4.58
N PHE A 43 8.70 -18.61 5.13
CA PHE A 43 8.85 -17.94 6.41
C PHE A 43 7.66 -18.17 7.33
N SER A 44 7.90 -18.14 8.64
CA SER A 44 6.86 -18.29 9.66
C SER A 44 5.81 -17.18 9.57
N ASP A 45 4.58 -17.52 9.97
CA ASP A 45 3.45 -16.59 9.98
C ASP A 45 3.73 -15.36 10.84
N LYS A 46 4.40 -15.56 11.98
CA LYS A 46 4.82 -14.49 12.89
C LYS A 46 5.82 -13.53 12.24
N PHE A 47 6.82 -14.06 11.51
CA PHE A 47 7.77 -13.20 10.80
C PHE A 47 7.09 -12.41 9.67
N ARG A 48 6.23 -13.06 8.87
CA ARG A 48 5.48 -12.40 7.80
C ARG A 48 4.59 -11.29 8.33
N MET A 49 3.93 -11.51 9.47
CA MET A 49 3.10 -10.49 10.11
C MET A 49 3.91 -9.30 10.65
N PHE A 50 5.06 -9.55 11.27
CA PHE A 50 5.95 -8.48 11.73
C PHE A 50 6.48 -7.65 10.57
N HIS A 51 6.94 -8.33 9.51
CA HIS A 51 7.48 -7.68 8.32
C HIS A 51 6.43 -6.81 7.61
N VAL A 52 5.24 -7.35 7.37
CA VAL A 52 4.14 -6.59 6.73
C VAL A 52 3.71 -5.41 7.61
N SER A 53 3.62 -5.59 8.93
CA SER A 53 3.29 -4.49 9.85
C SER A 53 4.32 -3.37 9.80
N GLY A 54 5.62 -3.69 9.72
CA GLY A 54 6.68 -2.70 9.56
C GLY A 54 6.61 -1.97 8.21
N MET A 55 6.30 -2.69 7.13
CA MET A 55 6.18 -2.10 5.79
C MET A 55 5.03 -1.10 5.65
N ILE A 56 3.95 -1.24 6.43
CA ILE A 56 2.78 -0.34 6.36
C ILE A 56 3.10 1.08 6.86
N ALA A 57 4.13 1.26 7.68
CA ALA A 57 4.55 2.58 8.15
C ALA A 57 5.14 3.45 7.01
N ALA A 58 5.82 2.84 6.04
CA ALA A 58 6.47 3.54 4.93
C ALA A 58 5.49 4.35 4.04
N PRO A 59 4.37 3.78 3.52
CA PRO A 59 3.44 4.54 2.69
C PRO A 59 2.75 5.69 3.46
N ILE A 60 2.47 5.53 4.76
CA ILE A 60 1.87 6.61 5.57
C ILE A 60 2.82 7.81 5.65
N GLY A 61 4.10 7.57 5.94
CA GLY A 61 5.12 8.62 5.96
C GLY A 61 5.31 9.28 4.59
N ASN A 62 5.36 8.48 3.53
CA ASN A 62 5.51 8.97 2.17
C ASN A 62 4.31 9.82 1.73
N TYR A 63 3.08 9.44 2.07
CA TYR A 63 1.90 10.26 1.76
C TYR A 63 1.90 11.56 2.54
N GLY A 64 2.29 11.55 3.81
CA GLY A 64 2.47 12.77 4.61
C GLY A 64 3.48 13.73 3.96
N ALA A 65 4.67 13.22 3.61
CA ALA A 65 5.70 14.00 2.94
C ALA A 65 5.24 14.49 1.55
N ALA A 66 4.54 13.65 0.78
CA ALA A 66 4.01 14.01 -0.53
C ALA A 66 2.94 15.11 -0.47
N ILE A 67 2.10 15.13 0.57
CA ILE A 67 1.14 16.21 0.84
C ILE A 67 1.88 17.51 1.13
N SER A 68 2.91 17.48 1.98
CA SER A 68 3.71 18.66 2.31
C SER A 68 4.52 19.19 1.12
N ALA A 69 5.05 18.29 0.29
CA ALA A 69 5.88 18.66 -0.87
C ALA A 69 5.06 19.05 -2.12
N SER A 70 3.78 18.68 -2.19
CA SER A 70 2.93 18.94 -3.36
C SER A 70 2.07 20.20 -3.18
N PRO A 71 2.40 21.34 -3.83
CA PRO A 71 1.54 22.52 -3.79
C PRO A 71 0.23 22.34 -4.59
N ARG A 72 0.12 21.27 -5.39
CA ARG A 72 -1.08 20.97 -6.19
C ARG A 72 -2.20 20.41 -5.29
N ARG A 73 -3.23 21.22 -5.04
CA ARG A 73 -4.40 20.84 -4.21
C ARG A 73 -5.04 19.51 -4.62
N ASN A 74 -5.13 19.21 -5.91
CA ASN A 74 -5.70 17.95 -6.41
C ASN A 74 -4.90 16.72 -5.92
N LEU A 75 -3.57 16.78 -5.97
CA LEU A 75 -2.71 15.70 -5.51
C LEU A 75 -2.75 15.55 -3.99
N GLY A 76 -2.68 16.67 -3.25
CA GLY A 76 -2.79 16.67 -1.79
C GLY A 76 -4.10 16.04 -1.30
N LEU A 77 -5.24 16.39 -1.92
CA LEU A 77 -6.53 15.78 -1.61
C LEU A 77 -6.57 14.28 -1.91
N ARG A 78 -5.92 13.84 -2.99
CA ARG A 78 -5.87 12.40 -3.33
C ARG A 78 -5.04 11.60 -2.32
N TYR A 79 -3.88 12.10 -1.92
CA TYR A 79 -3.08 11.49 -0.86
C TYR A 79 -3.85 11.46 0.48
N ALA A 80 -4.53 12.56 0.82
CA ALA A 80 -5.38 12.63 2.01
C ALA A 80 -6.54 11.61 1.97
N SER A 81 -7.13 11.35 0.80
CA SER A 81 -8.19 10.35 0.65
C SER A 81 -7.71 8.90 0.78
N LEU A 82 -6.44 8.62 0.47
CA LEU A 82 -5.85 7.28 0.54
C LEU A 82 -5.32 6.93 1.93
N LEU A 83 -4.96 7.95 2.73
CA LEU A 83 -4.45 7.79 4.09
C LEU A 83 -5.39 6.96 4.99
N PRO A 84 -6.71 7.25 5.08
CA PRO A 84 -7.64 6.47 5.91
C PRO A 84 -7.67 4.98 5.57
N GLU A 85 -7.59 4.63 4.28
CA GLU A 85 -7.64 3.23 3.83
C GLU A 85 -6.38 2.46 4.28
N VAL A 86 -5.22 3.11 4.22
CA VAL A 86 -3.96 2.52 4.71
C VAL A 86 -3.96 2.43 6.24
N SER A 87 -4.52 3.43 6.93
CA SER A 87 -4.62 3.43 8.40
C SER A 87 -5.55 2.32 8.91
N LEU A 88 -6.71 2.11 8.29
CA LEU A 88 -7.61 1.00 8.63
C LEU A 88 -6.91 -0.35 8.43
N TYR A 89 -6.18 -0.49 7.32
CA TYR A 89 -5.40 -1.69 7.06
C TYR A 89 -4.27 -1.90 8.09
N ALA A 90 -3.61 -0.83 8.55
CA ALA A 90 -2.63 -0.88 9.62
C ALA A 90 -3.23 -1.35 10.94
N GLU A 91 -4.42 -0.83 11.28
CA GLU A 91 -5.17 -1.20 12.48
C GLU A 91 -5.56 -2.68 12.47
N ASP A 92 -6.13 -3.16 11.36
CA ASP A 92 -6.45 -4.58 11.18
C ASP A 92 -5.21 -5.46 11.39
N ARG A 93 -4.07 -5.06 10.86
CA ARG A 93 -2.80 -5.80 11.01
C ARG A 93 -2.30 -5.80 12.44
N ALA A 94 -2.35 -4.66 13.12
CA ALA A 94 -2.00 -4.55 14.54
C ALA A 94 -2.92 -5.44 15.40
N ASN A 95 -4.23 -5.43 15.14
CA ASN A 95 -5.22 -6.25 15.84
C ASN A 95 -4.94 -7.75 15.70
N ILE A 96 -4.59 -8.22 14.50
CA ILE A 96 -4.24 -9.64 14.30
C ILE A 96 -2.92 -9.96 15.03
N MET A 97 -1.94 -9.04 15.01
CA MET A 97 -0.66 -9.22 15.70
C MET A 97 -0.80 -9.28 17.22
N ILE A 98 -1.73 -8.52 17.80
CA ILE A 98 -2.08 -8.60 19.23
C ILE A 98 -2.77 -9.94 19.55
N LYS A 99 -3.71 -10.38 18.70
CA LYS A 99 -4.45 -11.64 18.91
C LYS A 99 -3.56 -12.90 18.80
N HIS A 100 -2.50 -12.85 17.99
CA HIS A 100 -1.58 -13.96 17.76
C HIS A 100 -0.18 -13.70 18.34
N GLY A 101 -0.08 -12.71 19.23
CA GLY A 101 1.14 -12.26 19.90
C GLY A 101 1.69 -13.28 20.86
#